data_AF-A0AA37W7M3-F1
#
_entry.id   AF-A0AA37W7M3-F1
#
_cell.length_a   1.000
_cell.length_b   1.000
_cell.length_c   1.000
_cell.angle_alpha   90.00
_cell.angle_beta   90.00
_cell.angle_gamma   90.00
#
_symmetry.space_group_name_H-M   'P 1'
#
loop_
_entity.id
_entity.type
_entity.pdbx_description
1 polymer ?
#
loop_
_entity_poly.entity_id
_entity_poly.type
_entity_poly.pdbx_seq_one_letter_code
_entity_poly.pdbx_strand_id
1 'polypeptide(L)'
;MKRFKDHKRYALMVCFLLESRKILLDHLVKMHDQYMTELCRQTKNSHDKKHKEFRKRQKKAIDAVLETTHFLLEWPDEQPLYKKDLWQRIDEKRLLASIDDLHIFKRLEERGYCDLLLARYPSLRKYFADFIRLPFEVAKGSGPLIKAIEFVRKLDDGDLKKLPENTPTAFIPRELRRSLKDQAGNINRNVWEMGLALAMKDALRSGDLYLPQSKQHVSFWDLTLNEPSWDETRQAVYTELQQPPPHEVRAAISTQFHESVSEAKKLFGLDNFAEIQNGRLKLKRDDKLEVPDKVNQLQKVIDAHMPSIRIEQLLMEVDQMTHYSRHFVPIQHHQSRPKAFYKSLMAAIISQATNLGVVSMSNSVKGVTVDMLRHILQYYIREETLINASAEIVNQHHELPLSAVHGTGTLSSSDAQRFKIRADSLLASYYPRYYGYYEKAIGIYTHVSDQYSVFSTKIISCSPREALYVLDGLLENCVNR
;
A
#
# COMPACT_ATOMS: atom_id res chain seq x y z
N MET A 1 -13.82 23.48 24.25
CA MET A 1 -14.99 24.02 23.51
C MET A 1 -15.87 24.95 24.36
N LYS A 2 -16.22 24.63 25.62
CA LYS A 2 -17.10 25.47 26.48
C LYS A 2 -16.62 26.92 26.73
N ARG A 3 -15.34 27.22 26.49
CA ARG A 3 -14.73 28.54 26.68
C ARG A 3 -14.88 29.52 25.50
N PHE A 4 -15.44 29.10 24.38
CA PHE A 4 -15.69 29.97 23.22
C PHE A 4 -17.12 30.53 23.25
N LYS A 5 -17.30 31.74 22.73
CA LYS A 5 -18.64 32.30 22.44
C LYS A 5 -19.44 31.32 21.57
N ASP A 6 -20.74 31.27 21.80
CA ASP A 6 -21.61 30.22 21.23
C ASP A 6 -21.48 30.07 19.71
N HIS A 7 -21.54 31.17 18.94
CA HIS A 7 -21.39 31.12 17.48
C HIS A 7 -20.05 30.51 17.04
N LYS A 8 -18.93 30.89 17.67
CA LYS A 8 -17.60 30.36 17.37
C LYS A 8 -17.48 28.90 17.79
N ARG A 9 -18.07 28.52 18.93
CA ARG A 9 -18.12 27.13 19.41
C ARG A 9 -18.86 26.23 18.42
N TYR A 10 -20.04 26.65 17.96
CA TYR A 10 -20.84 25.87 17.02
C TYR A 10 -20.17 25.79 15.64
N ALA A 11 -19.61 26.90 15.13
CA ALA A 11 -18.85 26.88 13.88
C ALA A 11 -17.65 25.90 13.92
N LEU A 12 -16.82 25.98 14.97
CA LEU A 12 -15.70 25.05 15.15
C LEU A 12 -16.16 23.60 15.30
N MET A 13 -17.29 23.37 15.96
CA MET A 13 -17.86 22.03 16.12
C MET A 13 -18.33 21.46 14.78
N VAL A 14 -18.99 22.28 13.95
CA VAL A 14 -19.41 21.88 12.60
C VAL A 14 -18.19 21.57 11.74
N CYS A 15 -17.16 22.43 11.72
CA CYS A 15 -15.93 22.16 10.98
C CYS A 15 -15.25 20.86 11.44
N PHE A 16 -15.17 20.63 12.76
CA PHE A 16 -14.62 19.40 13.31
C PHE A 16 -15.42 18.17 12.91
N LEU A 17 -16.76 18.23 12.95
CA LEU A 17 -17.62 17.12 12.55
C LEU A 17 -17.51 16.82 11.05
N LEU A 18 -17.42 17.87 10.21
CA LEU A 18 -17.23 17.71 8.77
C LEU A 18 -15.88 17.08 8.43
N GLU A 19 -14.79 17.54 9.04
CA GLU A 19 -13.45 16.97 8.82
C GLU A 19 -13.37 15.54 9.38
N SER A 20 -13.92 15.32 10.58
CA SER A 20 -13.99 13.98 11.17
C SER A 20 -14.77 13.02 10.28
N ARG A 21 -15.89 13.46 9.68
CA ARG A 21 -16.66 12.65 8.73
C ARG A 21 -15.82 12.26 7.52
N LYS A 22 -15.10 13.21 6.91
CA LYS A 22 -14.20 12.93 5.76
C LYS A 22 -13.16 11.87 6.11
N ILE A 23 -12.47 12.05 7.25
CA ILE A 23 -11.44 11.11 7.73
C ILE A 23 -12.04 9.72 8.01
N LEU A 24 -13.22 9.65 8.62
CA LEU A 24 -13.88 8.38 8.90
C LEU A 24 -14.29 7.64 7.61
N LEU A 25 -14.73 8.36 6.57
CA LEU A 25 -15.02 7.76 5.27
C LEU A 25 -13.76 7.16 4.63
N ASP A 26 -12.63 7.87 4.69
CA ASP A 26 -11.34 7.34 4.21
C ASP A 26 -10.94 6.07 4.97
N HIS A 27 -11.09 6.07 6.29
CA HIS A 27 -10.82 4.89 7.11
C HIS A 27 -11.75 3.72 6.77
N LEU A 28 -13.03 3.96 6.49
CA LEU A 28 -13.97 2.90 6.08
C LEU A 28 -13.54 2.26 4.77
N VAL A 29 -13.18 3.05 3.76
CA VAL A 29 -12.68 2.55 2.47
C VAL A 29 -11.40 1.74 2.68
N LYS A 30 -10.47 2.26 3.48
CA LYS A 30 -9.20 1.59 3.77
C LYS A 30 -9.39 0.28 4.54
N MET A 31 -10.31 0.24 5.50
CA MET A 31 -10.65 -0.98 6.24
C MET A 31 -11.28 -2.03 5.32
N HIS A 32 -12.18 -1.62 4.42
CA HIS A 32 -12.74 -2.53 3.41
C HIS A 32 -11.63 -3.10 2.51
N ASP A 33 -10.72 -2.24 2.05
CA ASP A 33 -9.59 -2.65 1.22
C ASP A 33 -8.69 -3.69 1.90
N GLN A 34 -8.31 -3.42 3.15
CA GLN A 34 -7.49 -4.32 3.96
C GLN A 34 -8.20 -5.63 4.24
N TYR A 35 -9.47 -5.57 4.63
CA TYR A 35 -10.28 -6.75 4.90
C TYR A 35 -10.36 -7.66 3.67
N MET A 36 -10.70 -7.10 2.51
CA MET A 36 -10.83 -7.88 1.27
C MET A 36 -9.49 -8.42 0.80
N THR A 37 -8.42 -7.63 0.90
CA THR A 37 -7.05 -8.07 0.56
C THR A 37 -6.61 -9.25 1.43
N GLU A 38 -6.82 -9.15 2.74
CA GLU A 38 -6.48 -10.21 3.68
C GLU A 38 -7.34 -11.46 3.48
N LEU A 39 -8.64 -11.29 3.24
CA LEU A 39 -9.56 -12.38 2.91
C LEU A 39 -9.10 -13.14 1.66
N CYS A 40 -8.77 -12.44 0.59
CA CYS A 40 -8.25 -13.04 -0.65
C CYS A 40 -6.94 -13.79 -0.39
N ARG A 41 -6.02 -13.20 0.37
CA ARG A 41 -4.73 -13.79 0.71
C ARG A 41 -4.88 -15.08 1.52
N GLN A 42 -5.65 -15.04 2.61
CA GLN A 42 -5.92 -16.21 3.46
C GLN A 42 -6.61 -17.31 2.66
N THR A 43 -7.60 -16.95 1.84
CA THR A 43 -8.31 -17.91 0.99
C THR A 43 -7.38 -18.53 -0.04
N LYS A 44 -6.51 -17.74 -0.68
CA LYS A 44 -5.54 -18.24 -1.65
C LYS A 44 -4.52 -19.18 -1.01
N ASN A 45 -3.97 -18.81 0.15
CA ASN A 45 -3.05 -19.66 0.90
C ASN A 45 -3.70 -20.98 1.33
N SER A 46 -4.95 -20.93 1.80
CA SER A 46 -5.71 -22.14 2.17
C SER A 46 -6.01 -23.02 0.96
N HIS A 47 -6.40 -22.41 -0.17
CA HIS A 47 -6.65 -23.10 -1.44
C HIS A 47 -5.37 -23.80 -1.92
N ASP A 48 -4.24 -23.09 -1.96
CA ASP A 48 -2.96 -23.65 -2.42
C ASP A 48 -2.46 -24.77 -1.48
N LYS A 49 -2.69 -24.65 -0.16
CA LYS A 49 -2.39 -25.73 0.81
C LYS A 49 -3.23 -26.97 0.53
N LYS A 50 -4.56 -26.82 0.42
CA LYS A 50 -5.46 -27.94 0.07
C LYS A 50 -5.09 -28.53 -1.28
N HIS A 51 -4.78 -27.70 -2.27
CA HIS A 51 -4.39 -28.14 -3.60
C HIS A 51 -3.12 -29.00 -3.56
N LYS A 52 -2.11 -28.62 -2.76
CA LYS A 52 -0.91 -29.43 -2.56
C LYS A 52 -1.20 -30.77 -1.88
N GLU A 53 -2.08 -30.77 -0.87
CA GLU A 53 -2.48 -31.98 -0.14
C GLU A 53 -3.26 -32.95 -1.03
N PHE A 54 -4.30 -32.48 -1.73
CA PHE A 54 -5.14 -33.32 -2.58
C PHE A 54 -4.43 -33.76 -3.87
N ARG A 55 -3.47 -32.99 -4.40
CA ARG A 55 -2.67 -33.43 -5.56
C ARG A 55 -1.90 -34.72 -5.30
N LYS A 56 -1.42 -34.95 -4.06
CA LYS A 56 -0.76 -36.20 -3.69
C LYS A 56 -1.72 -37.39 -3.69
N ARG A 57 -2.96 -37.17 -3.22
CA ARG A 57 -4.02 -38.19 -3.20
C ARG A 57 -4.50 -38.49 -4.62
N GLN A 58 -4.71 -37.46 -5.42
CA GLN A 58 -5.09 -37.56 -6.83
C GLN A 58 -4.13 -38.44 -7.62
N LYS A 59 -2.81 -38.28 -7.44
CA LYS A 59 -1.83 -39.15 -8.14
C LYS A 59 -2.07 -40.63 -7.84
N LYS A 60 -2.18 -41.00 -6.55
CA LYS A 60 -2.48 -42.38 -6.13
C LYS A 60 -3.83 -42.87 -6.66
N ALA A 61 -4.82 -41.99 -6.71
CA ALA A 61 -6.13 -42.31 -7.22
C ALA A 61 -6.13 -42.55 -8.75
N ILE A 62 -5.35 -41.77 -9.50
CA ILE A 62 -5.12 -41.99 -10.93
C ILE A 62 -4.44 -43.34 -11.14
N ASP A 63 -3.42 -43.67 -10.35
CA ASP A 63 -2.73 -44.97 -10.46
C ASP A 63 -3.71 -46.13 -10.25
N ALA A 64 -4.60 -46.07 -9.25
CA ALA A 64 -5.61 -47.09 -9.01
C ALA A 64 -6.65 -47.21 -10.14
N VAL A 65 -7.03 -46.08 -10.76
CA VAL A 65 -7.94 -46.08 -11.92
C VAL A 65 -7.23 -46.63 -13.16
N LEU A 66 -5.96 -46.30 -13.38
CA LEU A 66 -5.16 -46.85 -14.48
C LEU A 66 -4.95 -48.36 -14.31
N GLU A 67 -4.59 -48.83 -13.11
CA GLU A 67 -4.51 -50.28 -12.79
C GLU A 67 -5.82 -51.00 -13.15
N THR A 68 -6.95 -50.41 -12.73
CA THR A 68 -8.29 -50.96 -13.03
C THR A 68 -8.61 -50.93 -14.53
N THR A 69 -8.26 -49.86 -15.22
CA THR A 69 -8.55 -49.69 -16.65
C THR A 69 -7.68 -50.61 -17.50
N HIS A 70 -6.39 -50.75 -17.17
CA HIS A 70 -5.50 -51.71 -17.81
C HIS A 70 -6.02 -53.14 -17.66
N PHE A 71 -6.45 -53.52 -16.45
CA PHE A 71 -7.05 -54.82 -16.21
C PHE A 71 -8.28 -55.07 -17.09
N LEU A 72 -9.16 -54.07 -17.24
CA LEU A 72 -10.34 -54.17 -18.09
C LEU A 72 -9.98 -54.30 -19.59
N LEU A 73 -8.93 -53.60 -20.04
CA LEU A 73 -8.48 -53.62 -21.43
C LEU A 73 -7.69 -54.88 -21.80
N GLU A 74 -7.01 -55.51 -20.83
CA GLU A 74 -6.29 -56.77 -21.02
C GLU A 74 -7.18 -58.02 -20.83
N TRP A 75 -8.45 -57.83 -20.47
CA TRP A 75 -9.37 -58.95 -20.26
C TRP A 75 -9.69 -59.66 -21.59
N PRO A 76 -9.67 -61.01 -21.66
CA PRO A 76 -9.93 -61.72 -22.90
C PRO A 76 -11.33 -61.47 -23.46
N ASP A 77 -11.45 -61.09 -24.74
CA ASP A 77 -12.72 -60.81 -25.41
C ASP A 77 -13.70 -62.01 -25.42
N GLU A 78 -13.15 -63.22 -25.31
CA GLU A 78 -13.89 -64.48 -25.37
C GLU A 78 -14.54 -64.88 -24.02
N GLN A 79 -14.24 -64.15 -22.93
CA GLN A 79 -14.73 -64.46 -21.59
C GLN A 79 -15.65 -63.36 -21.02
N PRO A 80 -16.89 -63.68 -20.60
CA PRO A 80 -17.75 -62.70 -19.95
C PRO A 80 -17.14 -62.25 -18.62
N LEU A 81 -16.94 -60.94 -18.45
CA LEU A 81 -16.43 -60.35 -17.22
C LEU A 81 -17.57 -60.18 -16.20
N TYR A 82 -17.50 -60.89 -15.07
CA TYR A 82 -18.43 -60.68 -13.96
C TYR A 82 -17.82 -59.75 -12.90
N LYS A 83 -18.70 -59.03 -12.17
CA LYS A 83 -18.28 -58.11 -11.08
C LYS A 83 -17.44 -58.80 -10.00
N LYS A 84 -17.63 -60.10 -9.80
CA LYS A 84 -16.87 -60.92 -8.85
C LYS A 84 -15.41 -61.10 -9.27
N ASP A 85 -15.15 -61.22 -10.56
CA ASP A 85 -13.80 -61.41 -11.12
C ASP A 85 -12.98 -60.12 -11.03
N LEU A 86 -13.65 -58.98 -11.23
CA LEU A 86 -13.09 -57.64 -11.00
C LEU A 86 -12.61 -57.47 -9.55
N TRP A 87 -13.45 -57.86 -8.58
CA TRP A 87 -13.16 -57.70 -7.15
C TRP A 87 -12.17 -58.71 -6.58
N GLN A 88 -11.88 -59.81 -7.28
CA GLN A 88 -10.79 -60.72 -6.91
C GLN A 88 -9.41 -60.12 -7.18
N ARG A 89 -9.30 -59.26 -8.19
CA ARG A 89 -8.03 -58.65 -8.60
C ARG A 89 -7.88 -57.19 -8.16
N ILE A 90 -8.98 -56.47 -7.96
CA ILE A 90 -8.99 -55.06 -7.57
C ILE A 90 -9.71 -54.90 -6.23
N ASP A 91 -9.11 -54.12 -5.33
CA ASP A 91 -9.74 -53.73 -4.07
C ASP A 91 -10.85 -52.69 -4.32
N GLU A 92 -12.12 -53.11 -4.22
CA GLU A 92 -13.31 -52.27 -4.39
C GLU A 92 -13.27 -51.03 -3.49
N LYS A 93 -12.79 -51.14 -2.25
CA LYS A 93 -12.73 -50.00 -1.32
C LYS A 93 -11.68 -48.99 -1.74
N ARG A 94 -10.52 -49.47 -2.21
CA ARG A 94 -9.45 -48.61 -2.74
C ARG A 94 -9.91 -47.89 -4.00
N LEU A 95 -10.63 -48.55 -4.90
CA LEU A 95 -11.15 -47.94 -6.12
C LEU A 95 -12.20 -46.87 -5.82
N LEU A 96 -13.17 -47.16 -4.94
CA LEU A 96 -14.18 -46.18 -4.53
C LEU A 96 -13.55 -44.96 -3.85
N ALA A 97 -12.62 -45.16 -2.92
CA ALA A 97 -11.89 -44.06 -2.28
C ALA A 97 -11.08 -43.22 -3.29
N SER A 98 -10.52 -43.86 -4.31
CA SER A 98 -9.79 -43.19 -5.40
C SER A 98 -10.73 -42.32 -6.25
N ILE A 99 -11.90 -42.84 -6.62
CA ILE A 99 -12.92 -42.08 -7.35
C ILE A 99 -13.39 -40.88 -6.53
N ASP A 100 -13.61 -41.04 -5.22
CA ASP A 100 -13.95 -39.94 -4.31
C ASP A 100 -12.86 -38.87 -4.26
N ASP A 101 -11.59 -39.27 -4.12
CA ASP A 101 -10.44 -38.35 -4.14
C ASP A 101 -10.34 -37.58 -5.48
N LEU A 102 -10.64 -38.22 -6.62
CA LEU A 102 -10.70 -37.56 -7.93
C LEU A 102 -11.85 -36.54 -8.01
N HIS A 103 -13.03 -36.89 -7.50
CA HIS A 103 -14.17 -35.96 -7.43
C HIS A 103 -13.89 -34.76 -6.53
N ILE A 104 -13.25 -34.98 -5.37
CA ILE A 104 -12.84 -33.92 -4.45
C ILE A 104 -11.83 -33.00 -5.13
N PHE A 105 -10.83 -33.56 -5.81
CA PHE A 105 -9.82 -32.77 -6.52
C PHE A 105 -10.43 -31.96 -7.67
N LYS A 106 -11.28 -32.57 -8.49
CA LYS A 106 -12.02 -31.88 -9.57
C LYS A 106 -12.84 -30.71 -9.02
N ARG A 107 -13.56 -30.92 -7.91
CA ARG A 107 -14.29 -29.86 -7.21
C ARG A 107 -13.37 -28.74 -6.72
N LEU A 108 -12.21 -29.07 -6.19
CA LEU A 108 -11.24 -28.10 -5.68
C LEU A 108 -10.67 -27.21 -6.79
N GLU A 109 -10.43 -27.77 -7.97
CA GLU A 109 -10.01 -27.02 -9.17
C GLU A 109 -11.14 -26.15 -9.73
N GLU A 110 -12.37 -26.67 -9.77
CA GLU A 110 -13.48 -25.97 -10.40
C GLU A 110 -14.06 -24.84 -9.56
N ARG A 111 -14.23 -25.07 -8.25
CA ARG A 111 -14.95 -24.16 -7.33
C ARG A 111 -14.31 -24.03 -5.95
N GLY A 112 -13.19 -24.70 -5.68
CA GLY A 112 -12.59 -24.74 -4.34
C GLY A 112 -12.21 -23.37 -3.78
N TYR A 113 -11.70 -22.47 -4.62
CA TYR A 113 -11.40 -21.10 -4.20
C TYR A 113 -12.68 -20.34 -3.82
N CYS A 114 -13.72 -20.43 -4.66
CA CYS A 114 -15.03 -19.83 -4.39
C CYS A 114 -15.66 -20.38 -3.10
N ASP A 115 -15.65 -21.71 -2.90
CA ASP A 115 -16.21 -22.37 -1.72
C ASP A 115 -15.53 -21.85 -0.42
N LEU A 116 -14.21 -21.72 -0.43
CA LEU A 116 -13.44 -21.16 0.70
C LEU A 116 -13.76 -19.70 0.96
N LEU A 117 -13.98 -18.93 -0.09
CA LEU A 117 -14.26 -17.50 -0.02
C LEU A 117 -15.69 -17.27 0.51
N LEU A 118 -16.67 -18.05 0.03
CA LEU A 118 -18.04 -18.06 0.52
C LEU A 118 -18.16 -18.50 1.98
N ALA A 119 -17.27 -19.37 2.48
CA ALA A 119 -17.24 -19.71 3.90
C ALA A 119 -17.01 -18.50 4.81
N ARG A 120 -16.48 -17.39 4.27
CA ARG A 120 -16.27 -16.11 4.96
C ARG A 120 -17.35 -15.06 4.67
N TYR A 121 -18.31 -15.36 3.80
CA TYR A 121 -19.40 -14.45 3.46
C TYR A 121 -20.20 -13.95 4.69
N PRO A 122 -20.54 -14.78 5.70
CA PRO A 122 -21.24 -14.28 6.88
C PRO A 122 -20.44 -13.21 7.63
N SER A 123 -19.11 -13.28 7.63
CA SER A 123 -18.25 -12.27 8.26
C SER A 123 -18.21 -10.97 7.46
N LEU A 124 -18.12 -11.05 6.13
CA LEU A 124 -18.21 -9.90 5.24
C LEU A 124 -19.55 -9.16 5.44
N ARG A 125 -20.65 -9.92 5.43
CA ARG A 125 -22.00 -9.37 5.43
C ARG A 125 -22.31 -8.53 6.67
N LYS A 126 -21.67 -8.80 7.82
CA LYS A 126 -21.83 -8.05 9.07
C LYS A 126 -21.60 -6.54 8.93
N TYR A 127 -20.61 -6.12 8.14
CA TYR A 127 -20.33 -4.70 7.94
C TYR A 127 -20.71 -4.23 6.53
N PHE A 128 -20.73 -5.14 5.55
CA PHE A 128 -20.98 -4.80 4.16
C PHE A 128 -22.40 -4.22 3.96
N ALA A 129 -23.36 -4.61 4.79
CA ALA A 129 -24.72 -4.06 4.81
C ALA A 129 -24.75 -2.55 5.09
N ASP A 130 -23.90 -2.05 5.98
CA ASP A 130 -23.80 -0.63 6.28
C ASP A 130 -22.86 0.08 5.31
N PHE A 131 -21.76 -0.59 4.91
CA PHE A 131 -20.80 -0.05 3.97
C PHE A 131 -21.43 0.28 2.62
N ILE A 132 -22.30 -0.60 2.10
CA ILE A 132 -22.96 -0.41 0.80
C ILE A 132 -23.90 0.82 0.79
N ARG A 133 -24.33 1.30 1.95
CA ARG A 133 -25.20 2.49 2.11
C ARG A 133 -24.46 3.81 2.02
N LEU A 134 -23.12 3.80 2.05
CA LEU A 134 -22.33 5.02 1.84
C LEU A 134 -22.66 5.66 0.48
N PRO A 135 -22.60 7.00 0.35
CA PRO A 135 -23.01 7.71 -0.86
C PRO A 135 -21.95 7.60 -1.96
N PHE A 136 -21.74 6.37 -2.46
CA PHE A 136 -20.84 6.10 -3.55
C PHE A 136 -21.34 6.72 -4.85
N GLU A 137 -20.40 7.28 -5.60
CA GLU A 137 -20.57 7.69 -6.99
C GLU A 137 -19.54 6.96 -7.86
N VAL A 138 -19.78 6.94 -9.16
CA VAL A 138 -18.95 6.22 -10.12
C VAL A 138 -18.47 7.14 -11.23
N ALA A 139 -17.25 6.90 -11.71
CA ALA A 139 -16.72 7.58 -12.88
C ALA A 139 -17.57 7.27 -14.14
N LYS A 140 -17.47 8.15 -15.15
CA LYS A 140 -18.13 7.94 -16.45
C LYS A 140 -17.69 6.59 -17.03
N GLY A 141 -18.65 5.73 -17.37
CA GLY A 141 -18.40 4.37 -17.88
C GLY A 141 -18.62 3.25 -16.85
N SER A 142 -18.64 3.56 -15.56
CA SER A 142 -18.80 2.58 -14.46
C SER A 142 -20.24 2.39 -13.98
N GLY A 143 -21.21 2.73 -14.83
CA GLY A 143 -22.66 2.61 -14.56
C GLY A 143 -23.15 1.21 -14.13
N PRO A 144 -22.60 0.08 -14.64
CA PRO A 144 -22.99 -1.24 -14.15
C PRO A 144 -22.67 -1.48 -12.67
N LEU A 145 -21.62 -0.85 -12.13
CA LEU A 145 -21.20 -1.02 -10.74
C LEU A 145 -22.16 -0.33 -9.77
N ILE A 146 -22.57 0.91 -10.07
CA ILE A 146 -23.54 1.63 -9.22
C ILE A 146 -24.92 0.95 -9.23
N LYS A 147 -25.35 0.41 -10.38
CA LYS A 147 -26.58 -0.40 -10.46
C LYS A 147 -26.51 -1.64 -9.58
N ALA A 148 -25.35 -2.30 -9.51
CA ALA A 148 -25.16 -3.44 -8.62
C ALA A 148 -25.22 -3.06 -7.14
N ILE A 149 -24.62 -1.92 -6.76
CA ILE A 149 -24.72 -1.36 -5.41
C ILE A 149 -26.19 -1.08 -5.05
N GLU A 150 -26.96 -0.47 -5.95
CA GLU A 150 -28.40 -0.22 -5.76
C GLU A 150 -29.22 -1.50 -5.60
N PHE A 151 -28.89 -2.56 -6.34
CA PHE A 151 -29.57 -3.85 -6.19
C PHE A 151 -29.34 -4.46 -4.81
N VAL A 152 -28.12 -4.39 -4.26
CA VAL A 152 -27.87 -4.83 -2.87
C VAL A 152 -28.68 -4.00 -1.88
N ARG A 153 -28.71 -2.67 -2.03
CA ARG A 153 -29.50 -1.78 -1.15
C ARG A 153 -30.98 -2.18 -1.15
N LYS A 154 -31.59 -2.34 -2.33
CA LYS A 154 -32.99 -2.77 -2.47
C LYS A 154 -33.25 -4.18 -1.92
N LEU A 155 -32.29 -5.10 -2.04
CA LEU A 155 -32.38 -6.44 -1.44
C LEU A 155 -32.32 -6.39 0.09
N ASP A 156 -31.59 -5.44 0.65
CA ASP A 156 -31.43 -5.25 2.09
C ASP A 156 -32.63 -4.52 2.71
N ASP A 157 -33.19 -3.57 1.98
CA ASP A 157 -34.39 -2.83 2.39
C ASP A 157 -35.69 -3.66 2.20
N GLY A 158 -35.60 -4.78 1.48
CA GLY A 158 -36.73 -5.71 1.24
C GLY A 158 -37.57 -5.37 0.01
N ASP A 159 -37.22 -4.32 -0.73
CA ASP A 159 -37.86 -3.91 -1.99
C ASP A 159 -37.70 -4.97 -3.10
N LEU A 160 -36.57 -5.69 -3.08
CA LEU A 160 -36.32 -6.82 -3.97
C LEU A 160 -36.24 -8.11 -3.15
N LYS A 161 -36.96 -9.15 -3.61
CA LYS A 161 -36.86 -10.50 -3.02
C LYS A 161 -35.80 -11.37 -3.69
N LYS A 162 -35.51 -11.12 -4.97
CA LYS A 162 -34.55 -11.87 -5.79
C LYS A 162 -33.81 -10.92 -6.72
N LEU A 163 -32.62 -11.34 -7.15
CA LEU A 163 -31.84 -10.63 -8.17
C LEU A 163 -32.58 -10.66 -9.52
N PRO A 164 -32.72 -9.52 -10.21
CA PRO A 164 -33.34 -9.46 -11.55
C PRO A 164 -32.53 -10.21 -12.62
N GLU A 165 -33.13 -10.54 -13.76
CA GLU A 165 -32.42 -11.18 -14.88
C GLU A 165 -31.34 -10.28 -15.49
N ASN A 166 -31.52 -8.96 -15.46
CA ASN A 166 -30.56 -7.96 -15.95
C ASN A 166 -29.44 -7.64 -14.94
N THR A 167 -29.22 -8.50 -13.95
CA THR A 167 -28.18 -8.32 -12.92
C THR A 167 -26.79 -8.19 -13.57
N PRO A 168 -26.05 -7.09 -13.32
CA PRO A 168 -24.71 -6.93 -13.86
C PRO A 168 -23.75 -7.99 -13.29
N THR A 169 -23.04 -8.70 -14.17
CA THR A 169 -22.11 -9.78 -13.78
C THR A 169 -20.71 -9.61 -14.36
N ALA A 170 -20.48 -8.58 -15.18
CA ALA A 170 -19.21 -8.34 -15.86
C ALA A 170 -18.04 -8.16 -14.87
N PHE A 171 -18.31 -7.53 -13.72
CA PHE A 171 -17.31 -7.29 -12.67
C PHE A 171 -16.93 -8.54 -11.87
N ILE A 172 -17.62 -9.67 -12.06
CA ILE A 172 -17.35 -10.90 -11.29
C ILE A 172 -16.02 -11.50 -11.73
N PRO A 173 -15.06 -11.71 -10.80
CA PRO A 173 -13.78 -12.36 -11.08
C PRO A 173 -13.95 -13.74 -11.71
N ARG A 174 -13.01 -14.13 -12.58
CA ARG A 174 -13.07 -15.38 -13.35
C ARG A 174 -13.23 -16.61 -12.45
N GLU A 175 -12.58 -16.58 -11.29
CA GLU A 175 -12.54 -17.63 -10.28
C GLU A 175 -13.92 -17.88 -9.65
N LEU A 176 -14.82 -16.89 -9.66
CA LEU A 176 -16.17 -16.98 -9.09
C LEU A 176 -17.24 -17.27 -10.15
N ARG A 177 -16.96 -17.03 -11.44
CA ARG A 177 -17.94 -17.16 -12.53
C ARG A 177 -18.55 -18.56 -12.64
N ARG A 178 -17.78 -19.61 -12.39
CA ARG A 178 -18.25 -21.01 -12.43
C ARG A 178 -19.29 -21.33 -11.35
N SER A 179 -19.23 -20.63 -10.21
CA SER A 179 -20.16 -20.81 -9.09
C SER A 179 -21.28 -19.77 -9.06
N LEU A 180 -21.30 -18.85 -10.03
CA LEU A 180 -22.24 -17.73 -10.04
C LEU A 180 -23.68 -18.16 -10.32
N LYS A 181 -23.87 -19.16 -11.19
CA LYS A 181 -25.20 -19.69 -11.52
C LYS A 181 -25.38 -21.08 -10.92
N ASP A 182 -26.57 -21.35 -10.39
CA ASP A 182 -26.96 -22.70 -9.99
C ASP A 182 -27.28 -23.57 -11.22
N GLN A 183 -27.60 -24.85 -10.98
CA GLN A 183 -27.98 -25.79 -12.05
C GLN A 183 -29.26 -25.39 -12.79
N ALA A 184 -30.11 -24.56 -12.17
CA ALA A 184 -31.32 -24.02 -12.77
C ALA A 184 -31.08 -22.67 -13.50
N GLY A 185 -29.84 -22.18 -13.53
CA GLY A 185 -29.46 -20.93 -14.18
C GLY A 185 -29.66 -19.67 -13.33
N ASN A 186 -30.14 -19.79 -12.09
CA ASN A 186 -30.35 -18.64 -11.20
C ASN A 186 -29.03 -18.16 -10.61
N ILE A 187 -28.92 -16.84 -10.41
CA ILE A 187 -27.74 -16.23 -9.81
C ILE A 187 -27.69 -16.51 -8.31
N ASN A 188 -26.57 -17.09 -7.86
CA ASN A 188 -26.27 -17.24 -6.44
C ASN A 188 -25.92 -15.87 -5.83
N ARG A 189 -26.85 -15.34 -5.02
CA ARG A 189 -26.75 -14.04 -4.35
C ARG A 189 -25.43 -13.87 -3.59
N ASN A 190 -25.00 -14.87 -2.83
CA ASN A 190 -23.81 -14.76 -1.99
C ASN A 190 -22.53 -14.67 -2.82
N VAL A 191 -22.46 -15.42 -3.93
CA VAL A 191 -21.34 -15.35 -4.88
C VAL A 191 -21.31 -13.98 -5.55
N TRP A 192 -22.48 -13.49 -5.93
CA TRP A 192 -22.60 -12.21 -6.60
C TRP A 192 -22.24 -11.03 -5.70
N GLU A 193 -22.76 -10.96 -4.47
CA GLU A 193 -22.42 -9.92 -3.48
C GLU A 193 -20.94 -9.95 -3.11
N MET A 194 -20.36 -11.14 -2.99
CA MET A 194 -18.93 -11.30 -2.72
C MET A 194 -18.06 -10.83 -3.89
N GLY A 195 -18.48 -11.12 -5.12
CA GLY A 195 -17.86 -10.57 -6.32
C GLY A 195 -18.00 -9.05 -6.40
N LEU A 196 -19.13 -8.49 -5.95
CA LEU A 196 -19.34 -7.04 -5.88
C LEU A 196 -18.40 -6.40 -4.86
N ALA A 197 -18.24 -6.98 -3.67
CA ALA A 197 -17.28 -6.50 -2.68
C ALA A 197 -15.85 -6.49 -3.22
N LEU A 198 -15.45 -7.51 -4.00
CA LEU A 198 -14.14 -7.53 -4.67
C LEU A 198 -14.02 -6.44 -5.73
N ALA A 199 -15.06 -6.26 -6.56
CA ALA A 199 -15.08 -5.22 -7.58
C ALA A 199 -15.06 -3.81 -6.99
N MET A 200 -15.79 -3.56 -5.90
CA MET A 200 -15.76 -2.29 -5.17
C MET A 200 -14.36 -1.99 -4.64
N LYS A 201 -13.67 -2.99 -4.07
CA LYS A 201 -12.28 -2.85 -3.61
C LYS A 201 -11.36 -2.38 -4.75
N ASP A 202 -11.44 -3.01 -5.93
CA ASP A 202 -10.61 -2.63 -7.08
C ASP A 202 -11.03 -1.29 -7.71
N ALA A 203 -12.33 -0.97 -7.71
CA ALA A 203 -12.88 0.28 -8.21
C ALA A 203 -12.53 1.48 -7.30
N LEU A 204 -12.49 1.29 -5.98
CA LEU A 204 -12.04 2.32 -5.01
C LEU A 204 -10.54 2.61 -5.12
N ARG A 205 -9.74 1.62 -5.54
CA ARG A 205 -8.30 1.80 -5.80
C ARG A 205 -8.01 2.52 -7.10
N SER A 206 -8.82 2.30 -8.13
CA SER A 206 -8.67 2.91 -9.45
C SER A 206 -9.32 4.29 -9.56
N GLY A 207 -10.23 4.64 -8.64
CA GLY A 207 -11.01 5.87 -8.69
C GLY A 207 -12.31 5.75 -9.51
N ASP A 208 -12.62 4.56 -10.03
CA ASP A 208 -13.87 4.28 -10.76
C ASP A 208 -15.10 4.31 -9.84
N LEU A 209 -14.89 4.04 -8.55
CA LEU A 209 -15.86 4.19 -7.47
C LEU A 209 -15.26 5.15 -6.45
N TYR A 210 -15.99 6.19 -6.06
CA TYR A 210 -15.51 7.22 -5.15
C TYR A 210 -16.60 7.70 -4.20
N LEU A 211 -16.21 8.44 -3.16
CA LEU A 211 -17.07 9.05 -2.17
C LEU A 211 -16.86 10.58 -2.23
N PRO A 212 -17.83 11.36 -2.74
CA PRO A 212 -17.67 12.82 -2.88
C PRO A 212 -17.37 13.55 -1.56
N GLN A 213 -17.78 12.97 -0.43
CA GLN A 213 -17.61 13.53 0.91
C GLN A 213 -16.38 12.99 1.65
N SER A 214 -15.55 12.19 0.99
CA SER A 214 -14.26 11.72 1.51
C SER A 214 -13.18 12.80 1.30
N LYS A 215 -11.98 12.61 1.87
CA LYS A 215 -10.83 13.49 1.60
C LYS A 215 -9.89 12.87 0.56
N GLN A 216 -9.67 11.57 0.62
CA GLN A 216 -8.71 10.86 -0.26
C GLN A 216 -9.37 10.10 -1.43
N HIS A 217 -10.60 9.64 -1.26
CA HIS A 217 -11.35 8.86 -2.23
C HIS A 217 -12.45 9.70 -2.89
N VAL A 218 -12.13 10.94 -3.26
CA VAL A 218 -13.00 11.80 -4.09
C VAL A 218 -12.78 11.50 -5.57
N SER A 219 -13.60 12.09 -6.45
CA SER A 219 -13.35 11.99 -7.88
C SER A 219 -11.97 12.60 -8.21
N PHE A 220 -11.16 11.87 -8.96
CA PHE A 220 -9.86 12.37 -9.43
C PHE A 220 -10.00 13.71 -10.16
N TRP A 221 -11.07 13.87 -10.94
CA TRP A 221 -11.33 15.08 -11.71
C TRP A 221 -11.60 16.31 -10.83
N ASP A 222 -12.07 16.12 -9.59
CA ASP A 222 -12.27 17.21 -8.62
C ASP A 222 -10.92 17.71 -8.04
N LEU A 223 -9.84 16.94 -8.21
CA LEU A 223 -8.48 17.30 -7.80
C LEU A 223 -7.68 17.96 -8.92
N THR A 224 -8.25 18.03 -10.13
CA THR A 224 -7.60 18.64 -11.31
C THR A 224 -8.20 20.00 -11.64
N LEU A 225 -7.50 20.79 -12.46
CA LEU A 225 -8.07 22.02 -13.02
C LEU A 225 -9.34 21.68 -13.81
N ASN A 226 -10.40 22.45 -13.56
CA ASN A 226 -11.61 22.35 -14.37
C ASN A 226 -11.34 22.85 -15.80
N GLU A 227 -12.22 22.48 -16.75
CA GLU A 227 -12.04 22.83 -18.16
C GLU A 227 -11.83 24.34 -18.41
N PRO A 228 -12.63 25.25 -17.82
CA PRO A 228 -12.40 26.70 -17.98
C PRO A 228 -11.01 27.15 -17.50
N SER A 229 -10.61 26.75 -16.28
CA SER A 229 -9.32 27.12 -15.72
C SER A 229 -8.15 26.51 -16.49
N TRP A 230 -8.35 25.31 -17.06
CA TRP A 230 -7.35 24.71 -17.93
C TRP A 230 -7.21 25.48 -19.24
N ASP A 231 -8.31 25.85 -19.89
CA ASP A 231 -8.25 26.60 -21.15
C ASP A 231 -7.56 27.97 -20.99
N GLU A 232 -7.75 28.64 -19.86
CA GLU A 232 -7.08 29.91 -19.52
C GLU A 232 -5.57 29.73 -19.30
N THR A 233 -5.13 28.63 -18.69
CA THR A 233 -3.74 28.43 -18.26
C THR A 233 -2.90 27.58 -19.21
N ARG A 234 -3.52 26.80 -20.11
CA ARG A 234 -2.88 25.80 -20.96
C ARG A 234 -1.65 26.32 -21.71
N GLN A 235 -1.74 27.51 -22.31
CA GLN A 235 -0.63 28.08 -23.09
C GLN A 235 0.58 28.46 -22.22
N ALA A 236 0.31 29.04 -21.05
CA ALA A 236 1.36 29.37 -20.09
C ALA A 236 2.04 28.09 -19.58
N VAL A 237 1.25 27.07 -19.23
CA VAL A 237 1.77 25.78 -18.75
C VAL A 237 2.63 25.07 -19.80
N TYR A 238 2.24 25.06 -21.07
CA TYR A 238 3.09 24.48 -22.13
C TYR A 238 4.42 25.23 -22.27
N THR A 239 4.40 26.56 -22.17
CA THR A 239 5.61 27.37 -22.23
C THR A 239 6.52 27.11 -21.03
N GLU A 240 5.96 27.09 -19.82
CA GLU A 240 6.69 26.86 -18.57
C GLU A 240 7.32 25.46 -18.52
N LEU A 241 6.58 24.43 -18.93
CA LEU A 241 7.05 23.05 -18.97
C LEU A 241 7.91 22.73 -20.21
N GLN A 242 8.15 23.72 -21.08
CA GLN A 242 8.83 23.57 -22.36
C GLN A 242 8.24 22.42 -23.20
N GLN A 243 6.92 22.27 -23.17
CA GLN A 243 6.19 21.24 -23.89
C GLN A 243 5.61 21.79 -25.20
N PRO A 244 5.60 20.99 -26.28
CA PRO A 244 5.01 21.39 -27.54
C PRO A 244 3.48 21.47 -27.44
N PRO A 245 2.82 22.34 -28.24
CA PRO A 245 1.37 22.37 -28.31
C PRO A 245 0.82 21.04 -28.90
N PRO A 246 -0.44 20.68 -28.63
CA PRO A 246 -1.00 19.35 -28.95
C PRO A 246 -0.84 18.89 -30.40
N HIS A 247 -0.86 19.82 -31.36
CA HIS A 247 -0.73 19.52 -32.78
C HIS A 247 0.72 19.20 -33.20
N GLU A 248 1.71 19.61 -32.40
CA GLU A 248 3.14 19.37 -32.65
C GLU A 248 3.70 18.21 -31.81
N VAL A 249 3.00 17.78 -30.75
CA VAL A 249 3.45 16.71 -29.83
C VAL A 249 3.97 15.49 -30.59
N ARG A 250 3.25 15.03 -31.62
CA ARG A 250 3.66 13.86 -32.42
C ARG A 250 4.99 14.10 -33.12
N ALA A 251 5.17 15.26 -33.75
CA ALA A 251 6.38 15.60 -34.49
C ALA A 251 7.57 15.78 -33.52
N ALA A 252 7.35 16.46 -32.40
CA ALA A 252 8.36 16.67 -31.36
C ALA A 252 8.83 15.35 -30.75
N ILE A 253 7.92 14.48 -30.31
CA ILE A 253 8.27 13.16 -29.75
C ILE A 253 8.98 12.29 -30.80
N SER A 254 8.51 12.31 -32.06
CA SER A 254 9.15 11.52 -33.12
C SER A 254 10.59 12.00 -33.37
N THR A 255 10.80 13.32 -33.37
CA THR A 255 12.12 13.92 -33.57
C THR A 255 13.04 13.60 -32.39
N GLN A 256 12.59 13.83 -31.15
CA GLN A 256 13.34 13.49 -29.94
C GLN A 256 13.70 11.99 -29.88
N PHE A 257 12.77 11.11 -30.26
CA PHE A 257 13.03 9.68 -30.35
C PHE A 257 14.13 9.37 -31.39
N HIS A 258 14.04 9.93 -32.60
CA HIS A 258 15.04 9.69 -33.63
C HIS A 258 16.41 10.26 -33.25
N GLU A 259 16.46 11.43 -32.61
CA GLU A 259 17.68 12.03 -32.08
C GLU A 259 18.30 11.16 -31.00
N SER A 260 17.53 10.77 -29.97
CA SER A 260 18.00 9.91 -28.89
C SER A 260 18.46 8.54 -29.39
N VAL A 261 17.76 7.93 -30.35
CA VAL A 261 18.17 6.65 -30.95
C VAL A 261 19.43 6.82 -31.81
N SER A 262 19.54 7.91 -32.56
CA SER A 262 20.72 8.20 -33.37
C SER A 262 21.95 8.45 -32.48
N GLU A 263 21.79 9.21 -31.39
CA GLU A 263 22.83 9.42 -30.39
C GLU A 263 23.21 8.14 -29.67
N ALA A 264 22.23 7.37 -29.18
CA ALA A 264 22.46 6.07 -28.57
C ALA A 264 23.21 5.13 -29.53
N LYS A 265 22.86 5.11 -30.82
CA LYS A 265 23.55 4.31 -31.85
C LYS A 265 25.00 4.75 -32.07
N LYS A 266 25.28 6.05 -32.01
CA LYS A 266 26.66 6.58 -32.13
C LYS A 266 27.51 6.19 -30.92
N LEU A 267 26.91 6.21 -29.72
CA LEU A 267 27.57 5.88 -28.47
C LEU A 267 27.67 4.36 -28.23
N PHE A 268 26.79 3.57 -28.86
CA PHE A 268 26.73 2.12 -28.66
C PHE A 268 28.04 1.44 -29.05
N GLY A 269 28.67 0.78 -28.08
CA GLY A 269 29.98 0.13 -28.23
C GLY A 269 31.19 1.02 -27.95
N LEU A 270 31.01 2.30 -27.62
CA LEU A 270 32.08 3.17 -27.11
C LEU A 270 32.30 2.98 -25.60
N ASP A 271 31.30 2.47 -24.87
CA ASP A 271 31.40 2.10 -23.47
C ASP A 271 31.11 0.61 -23.26
N ASN A 272 31.33 0.14 -22.03
CA ASN A 272 31.03 -1.22 -21.60
C ASN A 272 29.69 -1.32 -20.86
N PHE A 273 28.87 -0.26 -20.89
CA PHE A 273 27.60 -0.22 -20.14
C PHE A 273 26.56 -1.15 -20.76
N ALA A 274 26.49 -1.21 -22.09
CA ALA A 274 25.51 -2.02 -22.80
C ALA A 274 26.11 -2.80 -23.97
N GLU A 275 25.85 -4.11 -24.02
CA GLU A 275 26.32 -4.99 -25.09
C GLU A 275 25.16 -5.87 -25.59
N ILE A 276 25.11 -6.16 -26.90
CA ILE A 276 24.17 -7.15 -27.45
C ILE A 276 24.88 -8.49 -27.59
N GLN A 277 24.52 -9.45 -26.75
CA GLN A 277 25.02 -10.83 -26.82
C GLN A 277 23.89 -11.77 -27.24
N ASN A 278 24.07 -12.50 -28.36
CA ASN A 278 23.07 -13.42 -28.91
C ASN A 278 21.68 -12.78 -29.12
N GLY A 279 21.65 -11.54 -29.63
CA GLY A 279 20.41 -10.79 -29.87
C GLY A 279 19.73 -10.27 -28.60
N ARG A 280 20.37 -10.34 -27.43
CA ARG A 280 19.85 -9.82 -26.16
C ARG A 280 20.72 -8.69 -25.64
N LEU A 281 20.08 -7.58 -25.26
CA LEU A 281 20.73 -6.47 -24.57
C LEU A 281 21.13 -6.92 -23.16
N LYS A 282 22.42 -6.84 -22.86
CA LYS A 282 23.00 -7.01 -21.53
C LYS A 282 23.52 -5.66 -21.05
N LEU A 283 23.05 -5.25 -19.89
CA LEU A 283 23.55 -4.06 -19.21
C LEU A 283 24.58 -4.50 -18.16
N LYS A 284 25.78 -3.92 -18.21
CA LYS A 284 26.81 -4.08 -17.18
C LYS A 284 26.59 -2.99 -16.13
N ARG A 285 26.79 -3.34 -14.86
CA ARG A 285 26.88 -2.35 -13.79
C ARG A 285 28.27 -1.71 -13.84
N ASP A 286 28.34 -0.40 -13.64
CA ASP A 286 29.62 0.29 -13.52
C ASP A 286 30.45 -0.32 -12.38
N ASP A 287 31.73 -0.49 -12.65
CA ASP A 287 32.68 -0.93 -11.65
C ASP A 287 32.76 0.16 -10.56
N LYS A 288 32.91 -0.26 -9.29
CA LYS A 288 33.03 0.69 -8.19
C LYS A 288 34.25 1.57 -8.45
N LEU A 289 34.07 2.90 -8.37
CA LEU A 289 35.20 3.84 -8.45
C LEU A 289 36.28 3.41 -7.45
N GLU A 290 37.52 3.25 -7.95
CA GLU A 290 38.66 2.99 -7.09
C GLU A 290 38.84 4.17 -6.15
N VAL A 291 38.80 3.90 -4.84
CA VAL A 291 39.02 4.91 -3.82
C VAL A 291 40.52 4.97 -3.55
N PRO A 292 41.22 6.08 -3.85
CA PRO A 292 42.66 6.17 -3.63
C PRO A 292 43.02 5.97 -2.16
N ASP A 293 44.16 5.35 -1.89
CA ASP A 293 44.63 5.10 -0.51
C ASP A 293 44.73 6.38 0.33
N LYS A 294 45.03 7.51 -0.30
CA LYS A 294 45.05 8.83 0.34
C LYS A 294 43.67 9.22 0.93
N VAL A 295 42.58 8.88 0.25
CA VAL A 295 41.21 9.14 0.74
C VAL A 295 40.93 8.27 1.97
N ASN A 296 41.33 6.99 1.94
CA ASN A 296 41.20 6.11 3.10
C ASN A 296 42.03 6.58 4.29
N GLN A 297 43.24 7.10 4.05
CA GLN A 297 44.07 7.70 5.10
C GLN A 297 43.41 8.95 5.69
N LEU A 298 42.89 9.84 4.83
CA LEU A 298 42.17 11.05 5.28
C LEU A 298 40.93 10.70 6.11
N GLN A 299 40.13 9.74 5.67
CA GLN A 299 38.95 9.28 6.41
C GLN A 299 39.33 8.84 7.82
N LYS A 300 40.41 8.05 7.98
CA LYS A 300 40.91 7.64 9.31
C LYS A 300 41.34 8.82 10.17
N VAL A 301 41.95 9.85 9.58
CA VAL A 301 42.31 11.07 10.32
C VAL A 301 41.05 11.79 10.80
N ILE A 302 40.06 11.97 9.93
CA ILE A 302 38.78 12.59 10.29
C ILE A 302 38.10 11.80 11.41
N ASP A 303 37.94 10.48 11.24
CA ASP A 303 37.28 9.61 12.21
C ASP A 303 37.99 9.63 13.58
N ALA A 304 39.33 9.70 13.60
CA ALA A 304 40.10 9.76 14.84
C ALA A 304 39.97 11.10 15.59
N HIS A 305 39.63 12.19 14.89
CA HIS A 305 39.43 13.52 15.47
C HIS A 305 37.95 13.80 15.80
N MET A 306 37.02 12.97 15.35
CA MET A 306 35.59 13.12 15.67
C MET A 306 35.33 12.66 17.13
N PRO A 307 34.87 13.54 18.02
CA PRO A 307 34.62 13.18 19.41
C PRO A 307 33.38 12.28 19.53
N SER A 308 33.42 11.34 20.47
CA SER A 308 32.23 10.61 20.90
C SER A 308 31.39 11.51 21.80
N ILE A 309 30.21 11.92 21.32
CA ILE A 309 29.29 12.82 22.02
C ILE A 309 28.03 12.10 22.46
N ARG A 310 27.49 12.51 23.60
CA ARG A 310 26.20 11.99 24.07
C ARG A 310 25.08 12.57 23.21
N ILE A 311 24.11 11.75 22.80
CA ILE A 311 23.04 12.17 21.87
C ILE A 311 22.25 13.38 22.35
N GLU A 312 22.02 13.52 23.66
CA GLU A 312 21.34 14.68 24.22
C GLU A 312 22.19 15.95 24.16
N GLN A 313 23.51 15.84 24.25
CA GLN A 313 24.40 16.99 24.10
C GLN A 313 24.41 17.45 22.65
N LEU A 314 24.47 16.51 21.69
CA LEU A 314 24.36 16.80 20.26
C LEU A 314 23.05 17.54 19.95
N LEU A 315 21.92 17.03 20.42
CA LEU A 315 20.62 17.69 20.18
C LEU A 315 20.55 19.08 20.82
N MET A 316 21.12 19.26 22.01
CA MET A 316 21.18 20.56 22.67
C MET A 316 22.08 21.56 21.93
N GLU A 317 23.21 21.11 21.38
CA GLU A 317 24.13 21.94 20.60
C GLU A 317 23.49 22.35 19.27
N VAL A 318 22.86 21.42 18.56
CA VAL A 318 22.11 21.72 17.33
C VAL A 318 20.95 22.67 17.61
N ASP A 319 20.25 22.54 18.74
CA ASP A 319 19.20 23.50 19.12
C ASP A 319 19.74 24.89 19.46
N GLN A 320 20.95 24.99 20.02
CA GLN A 320 21.59 26.29 20.24
C GLN A 320 21.90 27.00 18.91
N MET A 321 22.24 26.24 17.86
CA MET A 321 22.54 26.78 16.54
C MET A 321 21.28 27.11 15.72
N THR A 322 20.29 26.23 15.74
CA THR A 322 19.11 26.29 14.84
C THR A 322 17.84 26.78 15.51
N HIS A 323 17.79 26.74 16.84
CA HIS A 323 16.60 27.03 17.65
C HIS A 323 15.36 26.20 17.27
N TYR A 324 15.54 25.00 16.72
CA TYR A 324 14.44 24.15 16.27
C TYR A 324 13.41 23.86 17.38
N SER A 325 13.83 23.86 18.65
CA SER A 325 12.97 23.57 19.80
C SER A 325 11.84 24.60 19.98
N ARG A 326 11.96 25.80 19.39
CA ARG A 326 10.94 26.85 19.40
C ARG A 326 9.62 26.42 18.74
N HIS A 327 9.69 25.49 17.79
CA HIS A 327 8.54 25.00 17.02
C HIS A 327 7.65 24.02 17.79
N PHE A 328 8.14 23.45 18.89
CA PHE A 328 7.31 22.63 19.78
C PHE A 328 6.43 23.53 20.65
N VAL A 329 5.34 24.01 20.04
CA VAL A 329 4.33 24.86 20.67
C VAL A 329 3.07 24.07 21.02
N PRO A 330 2.39 24.41 22.14
CA PRO A 330 1.17 23.73 22.53
C PRO A 330 0.00 24.08 21.59
N ILE A 331 -0.91 23.13 21.36
CA ILE A 331 -2.12 23.31 20.52
C ILE A 331 -2.93 24.54 20.94
N GLN A 332 -3.06 24.72 22.26
CA GLN A 332 -3.63 25.93 22.82
C GLN A 332 -2.48 26.91 22.92
N HIS A 333 -2.53 28.06 22.25
CA HIS A 333 -1.49 29.10 22.26
C HIS A 333 -1.31 29.76 23.66
N HIS A 334 -1.64 29.06 24.74
CA HIS A 334 -1.28 29.42 26.10
C HIS A 334 0.23 29.23 26.27
N GLN A 335 0.88 30.29 26.72
CA GLN A 335 2.33 30.39 26.85
C GLN A 335 2.90 29.68 28.10
N SER A 336 2.07 29.02 28.92
CA SER A 336 2.55 28.39 30.15
C SER A 336 3.25 27.07 29.84
N ARG A 337 4.59 27.14 29.72
CA ARG A 337 5.46 25.96 29.62
C ARG A 337 5.50 25.24 30.98
N PRO A 338 5.36 23.90 31.01
CA PRO A 338 5.51 23.14 32.25
C PRO A 338 6.91 23.28 32.84
N LYS A 339 7.06 23.00 34.14
CA LYS A 339 8.38 22.99 34.81
C LYS A 339 9.32 22.02 34.09
N ALA A 340 10.59 22.41 33.94
CA ALA A 340 11.62 21.65 33.23
C ALA A 340 11.29 21.31 31.76
N PHE A 341 10.45 22.11 31.10
CA PHE A 341 9.98 21.89 29.72
C PHE A 341 11.06 21.44 28.74
N TYR A 342 12.15 22.20 28.62
CA TYR A 342 13.22 21.90 27.67
C TYR A 342 13.84 20.52 27.89
N LYS A 343 14.12 20.19 29.16
CA LYS A 343 14.67 18.88 29.55
C LYS A 343 13.70 17.75 29.24
N SER A 344 12.41 17.94 29.55
CA SER A 344 11.37 16.97 29.23
C SER A 344 11.14 16.83 27.72
N LEU A 345 11.32 17.90 26.95
CA LEU A 345 11.22 17.90 25.49
C LEU A 345 12.33 17.06 24.87
N MET A 346 13.58 17.33 25.21
CA MET A 346 14.71 16.55 24.68
C MET A 346 14.61 15.08 25.08
N ALA A 347 14.25 14.79 26.33
CA ALA A 347 14.01 13.43 26.79
C ALA A 347 12.87 12.74 26.02
N ALA A 348 11.78 13.46 25.72
CA ALA A 348 10.65 12.91 24.95
C ALA A 348 11.05 12.61 23.49
N ILE A 349 11.79 13.50 22.84
CA ILE A 349 12.28 13.30 21.46
C ILE A 349 13.20 12.07 21.43
N ILE A 350 14.20 12.00 22.31
CA ILE A 350 15.12 10.85 22.38
C ILE A 350 14.36 9.55 22.69
N SER A 351 13.39 9.60 23.60
CA SER A 351 12.58 8.45 23.99
C SER A 351 11.86 7.81 22.81
N GLN A 352 11.30 8.64 21.92
CA GLN A 352 10.62 8.15 20.71
C GLN A 352 11.61 7.76 19.61
N ALA A 353 12.63 8.59 19.35
CA ALA A 353 13.61 8.35 18.29
C ALA A 353 14.42 7.06 18.50
N THR A 354 14.69 6.68 19.75
CA THR A 354 15.45 5.47 20.09
C THR A 354 14.58 4.27 20.42
N ASN A 355 13.25 4.38 20.32
CA ASN A 355 12.28 3.37 20.75
C ASN A 355 12.44 2.93 22.24
N LEU A 356 13.11 3.72 23.08
CA LEU A 356 13.31 3.43 24.50
C LEU A 356 11.99 3.50 25.29
N GLY A 357 11.07 4.38 24.84
CA GLY A 357 9.78 4.60 25.49
C GLY A 357 9.85 5.46 26.76
N VAL A 358 8.70 5.94 27.22
CA VAL A 358 8.63 6.97 28.27
C VAL A 358 9.05 6.48 29.66
N VAL A 359 8.80 5.20 29.96
CA VAL A 359 9.10 4.60 31.28
C VAL A 359 10.60 4.43 31.46
N SER A 360 11.25 3.81 30.49
CA SER A 360 12.71 3.63 30.50
C SER A 360 13.44 4.98 30.47
N MET A 361 12.89 5.96 29.73
CA MET A 361 13.46 7.30 29.67
C MET A 361 13.36 8.04 31.01
N SER A 362 12.22 7.99 31.71
CA SER A 362 12.10 8.63 33.02
C SER A 362 13.05 8.04 34.06
N ASN A 363 13.34 6.74 33.98
CA ASN A 363 14.32 6.09 34.86
C ASN A 363 15.76 6.48 34.53
N SER A 364 16.02 6.91 33.29
CA SER A 364 17.35 7.29 32.81
C SER A 364 17.68 8.76 33.06
N VAL A 365 16.67 9.61 33.29
CA VAL A 365 16.83 11.07 33.40
C VAL A 365 16.31 11.61 34.73
N LYS A 366 17.23 12.08 35.58
CA LYS A 366 16.87 12.70 36.88
C LYS A 366 15.95 13.91 36.69
N GLY A 367 14.84 13.94 37.42
CA GLY A 367 13.90 15.07 37.45
C GLY A 367 12.92 15.14 36.27
N VAL A 368 12.82 14.08 35.45
CA VAL A 368 11.82 13.94 34.39
C VAL A 368 10.93 12.74 34.70
N THR A 369 9.63 12.97 34.93
CA THR A 369 8.67 11.90 35.23
C THR A 369 7.98 11.39 33.97
N VAL A 370 7.37 10.21 34.05
CA VAL A 370 6.54 9.64 32.96
C VAL A 370 5.42 10.60 32.55
N ASP A 371 4.78 11.26 33.50
CA ASP A 371 3.67 12.19 33.22
C ASP A 371 4.15 13.44 32.49
N MET A 372 5.34 13.95 32.81
CA MET A 372 5.96 15.04 32.06
C MET A 372 6.20 14.64 30.60
N LEU A 373 6.78 13.45 30.36
CA LEU A 373 7.02 12.97 29.00
C LEU A 373 5.74 12.76 28.21
N ARG A 374 4.71 12.15 28.82
CA ARG A 374 3.38 11.98 28.20
C ARG A 374 2.75 13.32 27.86
N HIS A 375 2.85 14.30 28.75
CA HIS A 375 2.33 15.64 28.52
C HIS A 375 3.02 16.30 27.31
N ILE A 376 4.36 16.22 27.21
CA ILE A 376 5.09 16.74 26.06
C ILE A 376 4.65 16.05 24.77
N LEU A 377 4.61 14.71 24.75
CA LEU A 377 4.23 13.94 23.56
C LEU A 377 2.81 14.23 23.11
N GLN A 378 1.89 14.48 24.05
CA GLN A 378 0.49 14.73 23.73
C GLN A 378 0.23 16.16 23.24
N TYR A 379 0.89 17.15 23.83
CA TYR A 379 0.54 18.56 23.61
C TYR A 379 1.54 19.32 22.75
N TYR A 380 2.79 18.88 22.64
CA TYR A 380 3.88 19.64 22.02
C TYR A 380 4.51 18.93 20.82
N ILE A 381 4.66 17.60 20.84
CA ILE A 381 5.20 16.84 19.70
C ILE A 381 4.05 16.40 18.80
N ARG A 382 3.97 17.01 17.62
CA ARG A 382 3.02 16.70 16.54
C ARG A 382 3.75 16.67 15.20
N GLU A 383 3.13 16.08 14.20
CA GLU A 383 3.65 16.03 12.82
C GLU A 383 4.05 17.42 12.32
N GLU A 384 3.16 18.40 12.40
CA GLU A 384 3.42 19.81 12.03
C GLU A 384 4.65 20.40 12.77
N THR A 385 4.75 20.21 14.08
CA THR A 385 5.87 20.76 14.86
C THR A 385 7.19 20.07 14.53
N LEU A 386 7.15 18.77 14.17
CA LEU A 386 8.32 18.01 13.74
C LEU A 386 8.78 18.45 12.35
N ILE A 387 7.85 18.70 11.43
CA ILE A 387 8.13 19.23 10.09
C ILE A 387 8.82 20.60 10.22
N ASN A 388 8.25 21.52 11.00
CA ASN A 388 8.82 22.86 11.20
C ASN A 388 10.20 22.80 11.88
N ALA A 389 10.36 21.96 12.92
CA ALA A 389 11.65 21.75 13.56
C ALA A 389 12.70 21.16 12.61
N SER A 390 12.30 20.18 11.79
CA SER A 390 13.18 19.59 10.77
C SER A 390 13.59 20.60 9.72
N ALA A 391 12.68 21.49 9.31
CA ALA A 391 12.96 22.53 8.32
C ALA A 391 14.10 23.47 8.79
N GLU A 392 14.11 23.88 10.06
CA GLU A 392 15.22 24.71 10.61
C GLU A 392 16.58 23.99 10.52
N ILE A 393 16.61 22.70 10.84
CA ILE A 393 17.83 21.89 10.78
C ILE A 393 18.30 21.75 9.32
N VAL A 394 17.37 21.48 8.40
CA VAL A 394 17.67 21.35 6.96
C VAL A 394 18.15 22.66 6.37
N ASN A 395 17.51 23.79 6.71
CA ASN A 395 17.92 25.10 6.25
C ASN A 395 19.34 25.44 6.74
N GLN A 396 19.62 25.22 8.02
CA GLN A 396 20.97 25.42 8.56
C GLN A 396 22.01 24.49 7.90
N HIS A 397 21.62 23.26 7.58
CA HIS A 397 22.47 22.32 6.85
C HIS A 397 22.80 22.86 5.45
N HIS A 398 21.84 23.42 4.72
CA HIS A 398 22.06 23.98 3.38
C HIS A 398 23.02 25.19 3.38
N GLU A 399 23.10 25.93 4.49
CA GLU A 399 24.06 27.03 4.65
C GLU A 399 25.51 26.58 4.87
N LEU A 400 25.75 25.30 5.23
CA LEU A 400 27.10 24.81 5.46
C LEU A 400 27.89 24.72 4.15
N PRO A 401 29.14 25.22 4.07
CA PRO A 401 29.95 25.15 2.86
C PRO A 401 30.15 23.72 2.34
N LEU A 402 30.19 22.73 3.23
CA LEU A 402 30.35 21.32 2.87
C LEU A 402 29.14 20.79 2.08
N SER A 403 27.93 21.27 2.38
CA SER A 403 26.70 20.83 1.72
C SER A 403 26.70 21.18 0.24
N ALA A 404 27.24 22.34 -0.12
CA ALA A 404 27.39 22.79 -1.51
C ALA A 404 28.39 21.93 -2.31
N VAL A 405 29.29 21.20 -1.67
CA VAL A 405 30.21 20.25 -2.33
C VAL A 405 29.46 19.02 -2.84
N HIS A 406 28.38 18.63 -2.15
CA HIS A 406 27.62 17.43 -2.50
C HIS A 406 26.62 17.66 -3.62
N GLY A 407 26.00 18.84 -3.68
CA GLY A 407 24.97 19.13 -4.66
C GLY A 407 24.43 20.55 -4.59
N THR A 408 23.47 20.82 -5.47
CA THR A 408 22.87 22.15 -5.66
C THR A 408 21.64 22.39 -4.78
N GLY A 409 21.07 21.34 -4.17
CA GLY A 409 19.82 21.43 -3.41
C GLY A 409 18.58 21.40 -4.30
N THR A 410 18.73 21.09 -5.59
CA THR A 410 17.63 21.05 -6.59
C THR A 410 17.20 19.64 -6.96
N LEU A 411 18.02 18.65 -6.64
CA LEU A 411 17.73 17.24 -6.89
C LEU A 411 17.39 16.54 -5.59
N SER A 412 16.55 15.51 -5.69
CA SER A 412 16.24 14.66 -4.55
C SER A 412 16.06 13.21 -4.98
N SER A 413 16.28 12.31 -4.03
CA SER A 413 16.00 10.89 -4.13
C SER A 413 15.08 10.49 -2.99
N SER A 414 14.19 9.54 -3.23
CA SER A 414 13.27 9.04 -2.22
C SER A 414 13.18 7.52 -2.25
N ASP A 415 13.25 6.90 -1.08
CA ASP A 415 13.17 5.45 -0.90
C ASP A 415 12.50 5.10 0.43
N ALA A 416 11.81 3.96 0.46
CA ALA A 416 11.17 3.47 1.68
C ALA A 416 12.03 2.43 2.39
N GLN A 417 12.50 2.79 3.58
CA GLN A 417 13.06 1.81 4.51
C GLN A 417 11.92 1.06 5.19
N ARG A 418 11.99 -0.28 5.15
CA ARG A 418 10.92 -1.13 5.66
C ARG A 418 11.24 -1.52 7.11
N PHE A 419 10.25 -1.39 7.98
CA PHE A 419 10.37 -1.75 9.39
C PHE A 419 9.28 -2.72 9.78
N LYS A 420 9.69 -3.83 10.39
CA LYS A 420 8.77 -4.81 10.97
C LYS A 420 8.08 -4.21 12.18
N ILE A 421 6.77 -4.41 12.29
CA ILE A 421 5.97 -3.96 13.43
C ILE A 421 5.21 -5.12 14.05
N ARG A 422 5.04 -5.06 15.38
CA ARG A 422 4.21 -6.05 16.12
C ARG A 422 2.76 -5.61 16.27
N ALA A 423 2.51 -4.30 16.31
CA ALA A 423 1.17 -3.76 16.50
C ALA A 423 0.38 -3.78 15.20
N ASP A 424 -0.93 -4.03 15.29
CA ASP A 424 -1.84 -3.86 14.18
C ASP A 424 -2.09 -2.36 13.93
N SER A 425 -1.99 -1.95 12.67
CA SER A 425 -2.23 -0.56 12.24
C SER A 425 -2.82 -0.56 10.84
N LEU A 426 -3.58 0.48 10.50
CA LEU A 426 -4.04 0.72 9.13
C LEU A 426 -2.88 0.94 8.15
N LEU A 427 -1.65 1.23 8.60
CA LEU A 427 -0.48 1.31 7.72
C LEU A 427 0.28 -0.01 7.62
N ALA A 428 0.01 -0.95 8.53
CA ALA A 428 0.67 -2.25 8.59
C ALA A 428 0.25 -3.13 7.41
N SER A 429 1.21 -3.67 6.68
CA SER A 429 0.95 -4.60 5.58
C SER A 429 1.97 -5.73 5.55
N TYR A 430 1.54 -6.92 5.11
CA TYR A 430 2.45 -8.05 4.94
C TYR A 430 3.46 -7.77 3.82
N TYR A 431 4.74 -8.08 4.06
CA TYR A 431 5.79 -7.90 3.06
C TYR A 431 6.67 -9.16 2.92
N PRO A 432 6.20 -10.17 2.14
CA PRO A 432 6.82 -11.49 2.09
C PRO A 432 8.27 -11.52 1.63
N ARG A 433 8.69 -10.57 0.79
CA ARG A 433 10.04 -10.53 0.22
C ARG A 433 11.15 -10.44 1.28
N TYR A 434 10.90 -9.75 2.40
CA TYR A 434 11.90 -9.57 3.47
C TYR A 434 11.48 -10.15 4.83
N TYR A 435 10.20 -10.13 5.17
CA TYR A 435 9.72 -10.54 6.50
C TYR A 435 8.81 -11.79 6.48
N GLY A 436 8.70 -12.45 5.32
CA GLY A 436 7.87 -13.64 5.16
C GLY A 436 6.36 -13.36 5.26
N TYR A 437 5.57 -14.43 5.34
CA TYR A 437 4.12 -14.37 5.13
C TYR A 437 3.29 -14.02 6.38
N TYR A 438 3.94 -13.89 7.54
CA TYR A 438 3.28 -13.79 8.85
C TYR A 438 3.53 -12.46 9.55
N GLU A 439 4.44 -11.64 9.03
CA GLU A 439 4.87 -10.42 9.69
C GLU A 439 4.46 -9.21 8.87
N LYS A 440 3.95 -8.18 9.57
CA LYS A 440 3.60 -6.91 8.96
C LYS A 440 4.76 -5.93 9.08
N ALA A 441 4.88 -5.07 8.08
CA ALA A 441 5.82 -3.98 8.03
C ALA A 441 5.14 -2.68 7.65
N ILE A 442 5.81 -1.58 7.98
CA ILE A 442 5.55 -0.22 7.49
C ILE A 442 6.75 0.25 6.69
N GLY A 443 6.52 1.15 5.74
CA GLY A 443 7.57 1.86 5.04
C GLY A 443 7.77 3.23 5.69
N ILE A 444 9.01 3.55 6.04
CA ILE A 444 9.43 4.92 6.35
C ILE A 444 10.01 5.46 5.05
N TYR A 445 9.22 6.28 4.36
CA TYR A 445 9.56 6.86 3.09
C TYR A 445 10.26 8.20 3.31
N THR A 446 11.54 8.27 2.96
CA THR A 446 12.37 9.44 3.20
C THR A 446 12.75 10.09 1.89
N HIS A 447 12.67 11.42 1.83
CA HIS A 447 13.21 12.21 0.74
C HIS A 447 14.51 12.87 1.17
N VAL A 448 15.56 12.61 0.38
CA VAL A 448 16.93 13.06 0.61
C VAL A 448 17.32 13.99 -0.53
N SER A 449 17.80 15.19 -0.20
CA SER A 449 18.37 16.11 -1.18
C SER A 449 19.72 15.57 -1.70
N ASP A 450 20.14 16.01 -2.89
CA ASP A 450 21.52 15.90 -3.38
C ASP A 450 22.57 16.55 -2.45
N GLN A 451 22.14 17.34 -1.46
CA GLN A 451 22.97 17.81 -0.36
C GLN A 451 22.95 16.89 0.88
N TYR A 452 22.42 15.67 0.79
CA TYR A 452 22.35 14.67 1.89
C TYR A 452 21.47 15.03 3.10
N SER A 453 20.70 16.13 3.04
CA SER A 453 19.68 16.44 4.06
C SER A 453 18.37 15.67 3.82
N VAL A 454 17.79 15.09 4.87
CA VAL A 454 16.43 14.52 4.82
C VAL A 454 15.43 15.63 5.10
N PHE A 455 14.56 15.97 4.14
CA PHE A 455 13.63 17.09 4.25
C PHE A 455 12.17 16.67 4.42
N SER A 456 11.80 15.46 4.01
CA SER A 456 10.47 14.89 4.26
C SER A 456 10.61 13.43 4.66
N THR A 457 9.76 12.99 5.58
CA THR A 457 9.65 11.60 6.01
C THR A 457 8.20 11.25 6.26
N LYS A 458 7.71 10.22 5.56
CA LYS A 458 6.32 9.80 5.63
C LYS A 458 6.21 8.31 5.97
N ILE A 459 5.31 7.98 6.89
CA ILE A 459 5.00 6.58 7.19
C ILE A 459 3.93 6.11 6.20
N ILE A 460 4.29 5.13 5.39
CA ILE A 460 3.44 4.57 4.34
C ILE A 460 3.21 3.08 4.56
N SER A 461 2.18 2.55 3.90
CA SER A 461 1.97 1.11 3.85
C SER A 461 2.90 0.49 2.81
N CYS A 462 3.39 -0.73 3.06
CA CYS A 462 4.19 -1.50 2.09
C CYS A 462 3.34 -2.20 1.01
N SER A 463 2.01 -2.09 1.08
CA SER A 463 1.07 -2.66 0.10
C SER A 463 1.02 -1.87 -1.22
N PRO A 464 0.77 -0.54 -1.22
CA PRO A 464 0.83 0.27 -2.43
C PRO A 464 2.26 0.49 -2.92
N ARG A 465 2.40 0.89 -4.18
CA ARG A 465 3.69 1.28 -4.77
C ARG A 465 4.16 2.61 -4.17
N GLU A 466 5.42 2.66 -3.75
CA GLU A 466 6.03 3.82 -3.09
C GLU A 466 6.01 5.09 -3.96
N ALA A 467 6.03 4.91 -5.29
CA ALA A 467 5.97 5.99 -6.28
C ALA A 467 4.76 6.94 -6.10
N LEU A 468 3.67 6.46 -5.51
CA LEU A 468 2.47 7.28 -5.25
C LEU A 468 2.73 8.40 -4.22
N TYR A 469 3.80 8.29 -3.43
CA TYR A 469 4.12 9.25 -2.35
C TYR A 469 5.28 10.19 -2.71
N VAL A 470 5.85 10.08 -3.92
CA VAL A 470 7.00 10.91 -4.34
C VAL A 470 6.64 12.39 -4.30
N LEU A 471 5.49 12.75 -4.89
CA LEU A 471 5.05 14.14 -5.00
C LEU A 471 4.69 14.75 -3.65
N ASP A 472 4.12 13.96 -2.73
CA ASP A 472 3.74 14.43 -1.40
C ASP A 472 4.94 15.06 -0.68
N GLY A 473 6.08 14.37 -0.62
CA GLY A 473 7.27 14.89 0.06
C GLY A 473 7.89 16.10 -0.65
N LEU A 474 7.79 16.18 -1.98
CA LEU A 474 8.26 17.34 -2.74
C LEU A 474 7.41 18.58 -2.47
N LEU A 475 6.09 18.42 -2.39
CA LEU A 475 5.15 19.50 -2.10
C LEU A 475 5.29 20.01 -0.67
N GLU A 476 5.54 19.11 0.30
CA GLU A 476 5.84 19.49 1.69
C GLU A 476 7.10 20.37 1.79
N ASN A 477 8.10 20.17 0.94
CA ASN A 477 9.31 21.00 0.91
C ASN A 477 9.05 22.42 0.38
N CYS A 478 8.19 22.56 -0.63
CA CYS A 478 7.87 23.86 -1.22
C CYS A 478 7.05 24.77 -0.30
N VAL A 479 6.31 24.21 0.66
CA VAL A 479 5.53 24.99 1.64
C VAL A 479 6.42 25.57 2.76
N ASN A 480 7.63 25.02 2.94
CA ASN A 480 8.57 25.41 3.99
C ASN A 480 9.73 26.32 3.50
N ARG A 481 9.75 26.67 2.21
CA ARG A 481 10.56 27.79 1.66
C ARG A 481 9.68 29.03 1.58
#